data_AF-A0A2V7V7Q8-F1
#
_entry.id   AF-A0A2V7V7Q8-F1
#
_cell.length_a   1.000
_cell.length_b   1.000
_cell.length_c   1.000
_cell.angle_alpha   90.00
_cell.angle_beta   90.00
_cell.angle_gamma   90.00
#
_symmetry.space_group_name_H-M   'P 1'
#
loop_
_entity.id
_entity.type
_entity.pdbx_description
1 polymer ?
#
loop_
_entity_poly.entity_id
_entity_poly.type
_entity_poly.pdbx_seq_one_letter_code
_entity_poly.pdbx_strand_id
1 'polypeptide(L)'
;VVFSDSEVAITTGGKQALYLACQALLDRGDEVVIPSPHWPTFSEAVRLAGARPILVHTQEKDGFQVTARLVSKATSPRTKAVILNSPNNPTGAVIDPEDLLVIGDMAQRRKFTLLYDDTYARLGFGRDGGDVLQDLRQAVGDRLVVLGTASK
;
A
#
# COMPACT_ATOMS: atom_id res chain seq x y z
N VAL A 1 10.59 4.42 -11.75
CA VAL A 1 11.10 5.25 -10.61
C VAL A 1 12.57 4.93 -10.32
N VAL A 2 13.39 5.90 -9.86
CA VAL A 2 14.80 5.66 -9.46
C VAL A 2 14.95 5.92 -7.96
N PHE A 3 15.42 4.94 -7.19
CA PHE A 3 15.81 5.08 -5.79
C PHE A 3 17.33 5.16 -5.69
N SER A 4 17.84 6.00 -4.80
CA SER A 4 19.26 6.00 -4.44
C SER A 4 19.60 4.79 -3.58
N ASP A 5 20.88 4.42 -3.51
CA ASP A 5 21.34 3.28 -2.70
C ASP A 5 20.92 3.40 -1.22
N SER A 6 20.87 4.62 -0.69
CA SER A 6 20.42 4.89 0.69
C SER A 6 18.91 4.76 0.91
N GLU A 7 18.11 4.66 -0.15
CA GLU A 7 16.66 4.48 -0.11
C GLU A 7 16.24 3.02 -0.30
N VAL A 8 17.20 2.10 -0.46
CA VAL A 8 16.95 0.69 -0.75
C VAL A 8 17.47 -0.19 0.38
N ALA A 9 16.60 -1.08 0.87
CA ALA A 9 16.96 -2.13 1.82
C ALA A 9 16.62 -3.50 1.23
N ILE A 10 17.60 -4.41 1.22
CA ILE A 10 17.41 -5.78 0.76
C ILE A 10 16.96 -6.65 1.93
N THR A 11 15.89 -7.43 1.72
CA THR A 11 15.35 -8.36 2.72
C THR A 11 15.18 -9.75 2.14
N THR A 12 14.94 -10.74 3.01
CA THR A 12 14.57 -12.11 2.66
C THR A 12 13.11 -12.17 2.18
N GLY A 13 12.86 -11.55 1.02
CA GLY A 13 11.56 -11.47 0.35
C GLY A 13 10.61 -10.39 0.89
N GLY A 14 9.54 -10.13 0.14
CA GLY A 14 8.58 -9.05 0.41
C GLY A 14 7.85 -9.17 1.76
N LYS A 15 7.69 -10.40 2.28
CA LYS A 15 7.11 -10.62 3.62
C LYS A 15 7.97 -10.01 4.73
N GLN A 16 9.30 -10.18 4.66
CA GLN A 16 10.19 -9.59 5.65
C GLN A 16 10.25 -8.06 5.47
N ALA A 17 10.24 -7.56 4.24
CA ALA A 17 10.16 -6.12 3.97
C ALA A 17 8.92 -5.49 4.63
N LEU A 18 7.74 -6.07 4.41
CA LEU A 18 6.49 -5.64 5.04
C LEU A 18 6.61 -5.66 6.57
N TYR A 19 7.10 -6.76 7.13
CA TYR A 19 7.25 -6.89 8.59
C TYR A 19 8.14 -5.78 9.15
N LEU A 20 9.34 -5.60 8.60
CA LEU A 20 10.29 -4.58 9.05
C LEU A 20 9.72 -3.17 8.89
N ALA A 21 9.04 -2.89 7.77
CA ALA A 21 8.39 -1.60 7.55
C ALA A 21 7.32 -1.33 8.62
N CYS A 22 6.47 -2.31 8.94
CA CYS A 22 5.50 -2.18 10.03
C CYS A 22 6.17 -1.95 11.39
N GLN A 23 7.23 -2.70 11.72
CA GLN A 23 7.95 -2.54 13.00
C GLN A 23 8.66 -1.18 13.11
N ALA A 24 9.15 -0.62 12.00
CA ALA A 24 9.84 0.67 11.99
C ALA A 24 8.88 1.87 12.00
N LEU A 25 7.69 1.72 11.40
CA LEU A 25 6.77 2.84 11.19
C LEU A 25 5.69 2.98 12.26
N LEU A 26 5.30 1.89 12.90
CA LEU A 26 4.06 1.83 13.68
C LEU A 26 4.34 1.75 15.19
N ASP A 27 3.56 2.51 15.95
CA ASP A 27 3.51 2.43 17.39
C ASP A 27 2.22 1.75 17.89
N ARG A 28 2.19 1.38 19.17
CA ARG A 28 1.00 0.78 19.79
C ARG A 28 -0.18 1.74 19.71
N GLY A 29 -1.29 1.27 19.13
CA GLY A 29 -2.53 2.03 19.02
C GLY A 29 -2.68 2.84 17.73
N ASP A 30 -1.65 2.89 16.89
CA ASP A 30 -1.76 3.45 15.53
C ASP A 30 -2.81 2.69 14.71
N GLU A 31 -3.44 3.38 13.77
CA GLU A 31 -4.38 2.78 12.81
C GLU A 31 -3.71 2.59 11.45
N VAL A 32 -3.91 1.42 10.84
CA VAL A 32 -3.44 1.14 9.47
C VAL A 32 -4.62 0.73 8.61
N VAL A 33 -4.90 1.49 7.56
CA VAL A 33 -6.00 1.21 6.64
C VAL A 33 -5.57 0.15 5.62
N ILE A 34 -6.40 -0.87 5.43
CA ILE A 34 -6.13 -1.99 4.51
C ILE A 34 -7.42 -2.31 3.73
N PRO A 35 -7.45 -2.16 2.39
CA PRO A 35 -8.57 -2.64 1.59
C PRO A 35 -8.73 -4.15 1.72
N SER A 36 -9.96 -4.66 1.66
CA SER A 36 -10.28 -6.08 1.84
C SER A 36 -11.21 -6.55 0.71
N PRO A 37 -11.05 -7.78 0.16
CA PRO A 37 -10.13 -8.83 0.59
C PRO A 37 -8.65 -8.53 0.31
N HIS A 38 -7.77 -9.09 1.12
CA HIS A 38 -6.33 -8.80 1.09
C HIS A 38 -5.50 -10.03 1.43
N TRP A 39 -4.21 -9.97 1.10
CA TRP A 39 -3.24 -10.96 1.57
C TRP A 39 -3.14 -10.91 3.10
N PRO A 40 -3.47 -11.98 3.84
CA PRO A 40 -3.69 -11.92 5.29
C PRO A 40 -2.51 -11.36 6.11
N THR A 41 -1.29 -11.52 5.60
CA THR A 41 -0.09 -11.07 6.29
C THR A 41 -0.04 -9.55 6.47
N PHE A 42 -0.72 -8.74 5.66
CA PHE A 42 -0.82 -7.29 5.90
C PHE A 42 -1.42 -6.98 7.27
N SER A 43 -2.58 -7.56 7.60
CA SER A 43 -3.21 -7.31 8.90
C SER A 43 -2.43 -7.90 10.06
N GLU A 44 -1.78 -9.05 9.87
CA GLU A 44 -0.98 -9.65 10.94
C GLU A 44 0.30 -8.86 11.22
N ALA A 45 1.00 -8.34 10.20
CA ALA A 45 2.18 -7.49 10.38
C ALA A 45 1.85 -6.22 11.17
N VAL A 46 0.69 -5.62 10.90
CA VAL A 46 0.16 -4.47 11.66
C VAL A 46 -0.10 -4.85 13.12
N ARG A 47 -0.78 -5.98 13.38
CA ARG A 47 -1.06 -6.42 14.76
C ARG A 47 0.21 -6.76 15.54
N LEU A 48 1.21 -7.35 14.88
CA LEU A 48 2.51 -7.66 15.49
C LEU A 48 3.28 -6.40 15.91
N ALA A 49 3.05 -5.25 15.26
CA ALA A 49 3.58 -3.96 15.70
C ALA A 49 2.74 -3.30 16.83
N GLY A 50 1.68 -3.95 17.30
CA GLY A 50 0.77 -3.38 18.31
C GLY A 50 -0.22 -2.34 17.76
N ALA A 51 -0.26 -2.16 16.44
CA ALA A 51 -1.19 -1.27 15.74
C ALA A 51 -2.50 -2.00 15.39
N ARG A 52 -3.51 -1.23 14.99
CA ARG A 52 -4.85 -1.70 14.67
C ARG A 52 -5.12 -1.65 13.16
N PRO A 53 -5.37 -2.80 12.50
CA PRO A 53 -5.83 -2.79 11.12
C PRO A 53 -7.28 -2.28 11.03
N ILE A 54 -7.51 -1.31 10.16
CA ILE A 54 -8.83 -0.76 9.80
C ILE A 54 -9.16 -1.29 8.40
N LEU A 55 -10.02 -2.31 8.35
CA LEU A 55 -10.36 -2.98 7.09
C LEU A 55 -11.42 -2.21 6.31
N VAL A 56 -11.20 -2.07 5.00
CA VAL A 56 -12.11 -1.39 4.08
C VAL A 56 -12.61 -2.37 3.04
N HIS A 57 -13.85 -2.84 3.19
CA HIS A 57 -14.39 -3.87 2.33
C HIS A 57 -14.76 -3.31 0.94
N THR A 58 -14.12 -3.84 -0.08
CA THR A 58 -14.50 -3.71 -1.50
C THR A 58 -15.52 -4.80 -1.86
N GLN A 59 -16.17 -4.67 -3.01
CA GLN A 59 -17.23 -5.58 -3.44
C GLN A 59 -16.92 -6.20 -4.80
N GLU A 60 -17.29 -7.47 -4.98
CA GLU A 60 -17.11 -8.21 -6.23
C GLU A 60 -17.83 -7.54 -7.42
N LYS A 61 -19.05 -7.04 -7.20
CA LYS A 61 -19.84 -6.35 -8.23
C LYS A 61 -19.14 -5.11 -8.80
N ASP A 62 -18.22 -4.53 -8.03
CA ASP A 62 -17.43 -3.36 -8.38
C ASP A 62 -15.99 -3.77 -8.80
N GLY A 63 -15.76 -5.06 -9.09
CA GLY A 63 -14.45 -5.60 -9.46
C GLY A 63 -13.40 -5.54 -8.36
N PHE A 64 -13.82 -5.45 -7.09
CA PHE A 64 -12.95 -5.22 -5.93
C PHE A 64 -12.10 -3.93 -6.02
N GLN A 65 -12.57 -2.93 -6.77
CA GLN A 65 -11.85 -1.69 -6.98
C GLN A 65 -11.63 -0.93 -5.66
N VAL A 66 -10.39 -0.48 -5.46
CA VAL A 66 -10.02 0.41 -4.35
C VAL A 66 -10.08 1.84 -4.86
N THR A 67 -10.91 2.67 -4.23
CA THR A 67 -11.03 4.10 -4.61
C THR A 67 -10.49 5.00 -3.50
N ALA A 68 -10.02 6.18 -3.88
CA ALA A 68 -9.59 7.22 -2.94
C ALA A 68 -10.71 7.60 -1.98
N ARG A 69 -11.97 7.57 -2.43
CA ARG A 69 -13.14 7.80 -1.58
C ARG A 69 -13.25 6.76 -0.46
N LEU A 70 -13.02 5.48 -0.76
CA LEU A 70 -13.05 4.41 0.24
C LEU A 70 -11.93 4.60 1.27
N VAL A 71 -10.71 4.87 0.80
CA VAL A 71 -9.56 5.13 1.68
C VAL A 71 -9.81 6.37 2.54
N SER A 72 -10.27 7.47 1.96
CA SER A 72 -10.53 8.74 2.64
C SER A 72 -11.51 8.62 3.80
N LYS A 73 -12.56 7.80 3.64
CA LYS A 73 -13.56 7.53 4.69
C LYS A 73 -13.00 6.70 5.83
N ALA A 74 -12.00 5.86 5.57
CA ALA A 74 -11.42 4.96 6.56
C ALA A 74 -10.24 5.58 7.32
N THR A 75 -9.54 6.54 6.72
CA THR A 75 -8.46 7.27 7.40
C THR A 75 -9.00 8.22 8.47
N SER A 76 -8.28 8.33 9.58
CA SER A 76 -8.55 9.20 10.73
C SER A 76 -7.27 9.94 11.15
N PRO A 77 -7.32 10.88 12.12
CA PRO A 77 -6.11 11.46 12.69
C PRO A 77 -5.15 10.45 13.36
N ARG A 78 -5.62 9.22 13.65
CA ARG A 78 -4.77 8.12 14.16
C ARG A 78 -4.20 7.24 13.05
N THR A 79 -4.53 7.49 11.78
CA THR A 79 -3.99 6.71 10.68
C THR A 79 -2.52 7.00 10.49
N LYS A 80 -1.68 6.00 10.76
CA LYS A 80 -0.24 6.08 10.57
C LYS A 80 0.18 5.59 9.19
N ALA A 81 -0.52 4.59 8.65
CA ALA A 81 -0.23 4.05 7.33
C ALA A 81 -1.48 3.58 6.58
N VAL A 82 -1.35 3.48 5.25
CA VAL A 82 -2.29 2.79 4.36
C VAL A 82 -1.49 1.74 3.61
N ILE A 83 -1.95 0.49 3.60
CA ILE A 83 -1.34 -0.59 2.80
C ILE A 83 -2.18 -0.79 1.54
N LEU A 84 -1.57 -0.65 0.37
CA LEU A 84 -2.17 -0.95 -0.92
C LEU A 84 -1.38 -2.03 -1.63
N ASN A 85 -2.06 -2.89 -2.38
CA ASN A 85 -1.43 -3.90 -3.23
C ASN A 85 -2.12 -3.90 -4.60
N SER A 86 -1.35 -3.63 -5.65
CA SER A 86 -1.85 -3.50 -7.01
C SER A 86 -0.80 -3.99 -8.01
N PRO A 87 -1.09 -5.04 -8.82
CA PRO A 87 -2.27 -5.89 -8.78
C PRO A 87 -2.49 -6.57 -7.41
N ASN A 88 -3.76 -6.64 -6.99
CA ASN A 88 -4.15 -7.15 -5.69
C ASN A 88 -4.06 -8.68 -5.61
N ASN A 89 -3.54 -9.20 -4.50
CA ASN A 89 -3.77 -10.55 -4.03
C ASN A 89 -4.80 -10.49 -2.88
N PRO A 90 -5.97 -11.16 -2.99
CA PRO A 90 -6.27 -12.28 -3.88
C PRO A 90 -7.07 -11.97 -5.16
N THR A 91 -7.49 -10.72 -5.40
CA THR A 91 -8.55 -10.45 -6.39
C THR A 91 -8.07 -10.25 -7.81
N GLY A 92 -6.78 -9.97 -8.01
CA GLY A 92 -6.21 -9.51 -9.27
C GLY A 92 -6.58 -8.07 -9.65
N ALA A 93 -7.37 -7.37 -8.83
CA ALA A 93 -7.79 -6.00 -9.12
C ALA A 93 -6.59 -5.06 -9.21
N VAL A 94 -6.60 -4.18 -10.21
CA VAL A 94 -5.61 -3.12 -10.39
C VAL A 94 -6.28 -1.81 -10.01
N ILE A 95 -5.63 -1.06 -9.12
CA ILE A 95 -6.12 0.24 -8.67
C ILE A 95 -5.95 1.24 -9.82
N ASP A 96 -6.99 2.01 -10.12
CA ASP A 96 -6.90 3.04 -11.15
C ASP A 96 -5.85 4.10 -10.79
N PRO A 97 -5.01 4.53 -11.75
CA PRO A 97 -3.94 5.50 -11.49
C PRO A 97 -4.44 6.80 -10.87
N GLU A 98 -5.60 7.30 -11.29
CA GLU A 98 -6.21 8.52 -10.74
C GLU A 98 -6.50 8.38 -9.23
N ASP A 99 -7.06 7.24 -8.81
CA ASP A 99 -7.31 6.96 -7.40
C ASP A 99 -6.01 6.80 -6.61
N LEU A 100 -4.98 6.16 -7.17
CA LEU A 100 -3.65 6.06 -6.55
C LEU A 100 -3.03 7.44 -6.30
N LEU A 101 -3.11 8.33 -7.28
CA LEU A 101 -2.56 9.69 -7.16
C LEU A 101 -3.31 10.52 -6.12
N VAL A 102 -4.65 10.42 -6.06
CA VAL A 102 -5.45 11.10 -5.03
C VAL A 102 -5.12 10.55 -3.64
N ILE A 103 -4.92 9.23 -3.51
CA ILE A 103 -4.47 8.63 -2.23
C ILE A 103 -3.08 9.12 -1.85
N GLY A 104 -2.17 9.28 -2.83
CA GLY A 104 -0.83 9.79 -2.57
C GLY A 104 -0.82 11.23 -2.05
N ASP A 105 -1.57 12.11 -2.69
CA ASP A 105 -1.77 13.49 -2.23
C ASP A 105 -2.47 13.55 -0.86
N MET A 106 -3.40 12.62 -0.57
CA MET A 106 -3.93 12.46 0.78
C MET A 106 -2.88 12.06 1.81
N ALA A 107 -1.91 11.21 1.47
CA ALA A 107 -0.84 10.78 2.36
C ALA A 107 -0.02 11.97 2.86
N GLN A 108 0.29 12.92 1.97
CA GLN A 108 0.96 14.18 2.31
C GLN A 108 0.10 15.06 3.21
N ARG A 109 -1.14 15.36 2.82
CA ARG A 109 -2.02 16.25 3.60
C ARG A 109 -2.37 15.70 4.98
N ARG A 110 -2.59 14.39 5.09
CA ARG A 110 -3.04 13.71 6.33
C ARG A 110 -1.89 13.06 7.10
N LYS A 111 -0.66 13.16 6.59
CA LYS A 111 0.58 12.70 7.24
C LYS A 111 0.62 11.20 7.57
N PHE A 112 0.03 10.34 6.73
CA PHE A 112 0.21 8.88 6.81
C PHE A 112 1.25 8.39 5.79
N THR A 113 1.86 7.24 6.03
CA THR A 113 2.76 6.58 5.07
C THR A 113 1.97 5.64 4.15
N LEU A 114 2.24 5.69 2.85
CA LEU A 114 1.71 4.72 1.90
C LEU A 114 2.69 3.54 1.76
N LEU A 115 2.26 2.37 2.23
CA LEU A 115 2.94 1.10 2.01
C LEU A 115 2.38 0.47 0.74
N TYR A 116 3.10 0.61 -0.37
CA TYR A 116 2.67 0.12 -1.68
C TYR A 116 3.37 -1.20 -2.01
N ASP A 117 2.62 -2.30 -1.97
CA ASP A 117 3.10 -3.62 -2.35
C ASP A 117 2.97 -3.82 -3.87
N ASP A 118 4.12 -3.80 -4.54
CA ASP A 118 4.29 -3.92 -5.99
C ASP A 118 4.55 -5.35 -6.46
N THR A 119 4.43 -6.35 -5.57
CA THR A 119 4.82 -7.75 -5.80
C THR A 119 4.35 -8.32 -7.14
N TYR A 120 3.19 -7.90 -7.65
CA TYR A 120 2.59 -8.41 -8.88
C TYR A 120 2.66 -7.43 -10.06
N ALA A 121 3.41 -6.32 -9.95
CA ALA A 121 3.43 -5.24 -10.94
C ALA A 121 3.80 -5.71 -12.36
N ARG A 122 4.62 -6.77 -12.47
CA ARG A 122 5.04 -7.39 -13.74
C ARG A 122 4.06 -8.41 -14.32
N LEU A 123 2.98 -8.73 -13.59
CA LEU A 123 2.01 -9.76 -13.94
C LEU A 123 0.66 -9.16 -14.38
N GLY A 124 0.64 -7.87 -14.72
CA GLY A 124 -0.54 -7.21 -15.28
C GLY A 124 -0.83 -7.64 -16.71
N PHE A 125 -2.10 -7.93 -17.02
CA PHE A 125 -2.56 -8.25 -18.37
C PHE A 125 -3.32 -7.05 -18.97
N GLY A 126 -2.92 -6.59 -20.16
CA GLY A 126 -3.73 -5.69 -21.00
C GLY A 126 -3.75 -4.20 -20.64
N ARG A 127 -3.01 -3.74 -19.61
CA ARG A 127 -2.71 -2.31 -19.40
C ARG A 127 -1.19 -2.12 -19.37
N ASP A 128 -0.66 -1.36 -20.32
CA ASP A 128 0.65 -0.73 -20.16
C ASP A 128 0.49 0.29 -19.02
N GLY A 129 0.91 -0.11 -17.82
CA GLY A 129 0.66 0.66 -16.60
C GLY A 129 1.44 1.97 -16.47
N GLY A 130 2.08 2.47 -17.53
CA GLY A 130 3.06 3.56 -17.44
C GLY A 130 4.10 3.33 -16.34
N ASP A 131 4.88 4.35 -15.98
CA ASP A 131 5.64 4.31 -14.72
C ASP A 131 4.74 4.86 -13.59
N VAL A 132 3.60 4.20 -13.31
CA VAL A 132 2.65 4.66 -12.26
C VAL A 132 3.34 4.87 -10.91
N LEU A 133 4.44 4.14 -10.68
CA LEU A 133 5.24 4.26 -9.47
C LEU A 133 6.04 5.58 -9.43
N GLN A 134 6.51 6.07 -10.58
CA GLN A 134 7.12 7.40 -10.68
C GLN A 134 6.10 8.50 -10.39
N ASP A 135 4.91 8.43 -10.98
CA ASP A 135 3.85 9.43 -10.73
C ASP A 135 3.38 9.37 -9.26
N LEU A 136 3.22 8.16 -8.73
CA LEU A 136 2.88 7.95 -7.33
C LEU A 136 3.96 8.50 -6.39
N ARG A 137 5.25 8.33 -6.71
CA ARG A 137 6.33 8.92 -5.91
C ARG A 137 6.25 10.44 -5.91
N GLN A 138 5.92 11.07 -7.02
CA GLN A 138 5.74 12.53 -7.07
C GLN A 138 4.55 12.99 -6.21
N ALA A 139 3.43 12.26 -6.25
CA ALA A 139 2.24 12.58 -5.46
C ALA A 139 2.42 12.33 -3.95
N VAL A 140 3.10 11.24 -3.58
CA VAL A 140 3.28 10.80 -2.19
C VAL A 140 4.49 11.44 -1.53
N GLY A 141 5.51 11.86 -2.28
CA GLY A 141 6.75 12.41 -1.74
C GLY A 141 7.53 11.41 -0.86
N ASP A 142 8.02 11.89 0.29
CA ASP A 142 8.81 11.14 1.28
C ASP A 142 8.00 10.12 2.11
N ARG A 143 6.69 10.02 1.84
CA ARG A 143 5.76 9.13 2.56
C ARG A 143 5.48 7.83 1.84
N LEU A 144 6.25 7.49 0.81
CA LEU A 144 6.11 6.27 0.03
C LEU A 144 7.12 5.23 0.50
N VAL A 145 6.64 4.04 0.85
CA VAL A 145 7.46 2.85 1.03
C VAL A 145 6.96 1.81 0.03
N VAL A 146 7.84 1.42 -0.89
CA VAL A 146 7.56 0.38 -1.89
C VAL A 146 8.03 -0.96 -1.36
N LEU A 147 7.14 -1.94 -1.34
CA LEU A 147 7.42 -3.32 -0.95
C LEU A 147 7.46 -4.17 -2.22
N GLY A 148 8.64 -4.71 -2.54
CA GLY A 148 8.85 -5.54 -3.72
C GLY A 148 9.35 -6.94 -3.38
N THR A 149 9.45 -7.79 -4.41
CA THR A 149 10.00 -9.14 -4.28
C THR A 149 10.57 -9.64 -5.61
N ALA A 150 11.48 -10.61 -5.55
CA ALA A 150 11.97 -11.37 -6.71
C ALA A 150 11.26 -12.72 -6.90
N SER A 151 10.24 -13.03 -6.07
CA SER A 151 9.56 -14.34 -6.09
C SER A 151 8.42 -14.45 -7.10
N LYS A 152 8.09 -13.37 -7.81
CA LYS A 152 6.94 -13.26 -8.73
C LYS A 152 7.39 -12.67 -10.06
#